data_AF-A0AAU2K021-F1
#
_entry.id   AF-A0AAU2K021-F1
#
_cell.length_a   1.000
_cell.length_b   1.000
_cell.length_c   1.000
_cell.angle_alpha   90.00
_cell.angle_beta   90.00
_cell.angle_gamma   90.00
#
_symmetry.space_group_name_H-M   'P 1'
#
loop_
_entity.id
_entity.type
_entity.pdbx_description
1 polymer ?
#
loop_
_entity_poly.entity_id
_entity_poly.type
_entity_poly.pdbx_seq_one_letter_code
_entity_poly.pdbx_strand_id
1 'polypeptide(L)' 'MPDYTRVAVHPAGPEGCRAVTAHVHSEDQPLGTACSLAEVVDMFRAVGLETAAGWPPIRWLGGGPEAWDD' A
#
# COMPACT_ATOMS: atom_id res chain seq x y z
N MET A 1 9.68 -0.11 20.12
CA MET A 1 8.40 0.46 19.61
C MET A 1 7.59 -0.71 19.09
N PRO A 2 6.26 -0.76 19.26
CA PRO A 2 5.50 -1.90 18.77
C PRO A 2 5.67 -1.99 17.25
N ASP A 3 5.94 -3.19 16.75
CA ASP A 3 6.04 -3.51 15.33
C ASP A 3 4.67 -3.39 14.66
N TYR A 4 4.16 -2.18 14.53
CA TYR A 4 2.93 -1.93 13.80
C TYR A 4 3.19 -2.14 12.32
N THR A 5 2.44 -3.07 11.75
CA THR A 5 2.40 -3.26 10.30
C THR A 5 1.77 -2.01 9.68
N ARG A 6 2.52 -1.33 8.81
CA ARG A 6 2.05 -0.14 8.09
C ARG A 6 2.34 -0.31 6.61
N VAL A 7 1.48 0.24 5.76
CA VAL A 7 1.71 0.23 4.32
C VAL A 7 2.07 1.63 3.87
N ALA A 8 3.04 1.75 2.96
CA ALA A 8 3.33 2.97 2.24
C ALA A 8 3.01 2.80 0.75
N VAL A 9 2.24 3.73 0.22
CA VAL A 9 1.98 3.85 -1.22
C VAL A 9 2.78 5.03 -1.73
N HIS A 10 3.73 4.76 -2.62
CA HIS A 10 4.63 5.75 -3.20
C HIS A 10 3.93 6.59 -4.29
N PRO A 11 4.50 7.75 -4.64
CA PRO A 11 4.01 8.53 -5.78
C PRO A 11 3.99 7.74 -7.08
N ALA A 12 3.12 8.16 -8.01
CA ALA A 12 3.06 7.59 -9.34
C ALA A 12 4.41 7.73 -10.05
N GLY A 13 4.90 6.63 -10.59
CA GLY A 13 6.06 6.61 -11.47
C GLY A 13 5.72 7.16 -12.86
N PRO A 14 6.69 7.15 -13.79
CA PRO A 14 6.50 7.65 -15.15
C PRO A 14 5.40 6.90 -15.93
N GLU A 15 5.05 5.69 -15.51
CA GLU A 15 4.00 4.86 -16.12
C GLU A 15 2.61 5.06 -15.46
N GLY A 16 2.48 5.98 -14.50
CA GLY A 16 1.24 6.25 -13.76
C GLY A 16 0.98 5.28 -12.59
N CYS A 17 1.68 4.15 -12.53
CA CYS A 17 1.54 3.18 -11.46
C CYS A 17 2.37 3.54 -10.22
N ARG A 18 1.95 3.06 -9.05
CA ARG A 18 2.50 3.40 -7.73
C ARG A 18 3.09 2.18 -7.05
N ALA A 19 4.31 2.31 -6.54
CA ALA A 19 4.94 1.27 -5.75
C ALA A 19 4.26 1.16 -4.37
N VAL A 20 4.05 -0.07 -3.91
CA VAL A 20 3.42 -0.37 -2.62
C VAL A 20 4.42 -1.15 -1.77
N THR A 21 4.73 -0.64 -0.57
CA THR A 21 5.64 -1.30 0.38
C THR A 21 4.94 -1.53 1.71
N ALA A 22 5.08 -2.72 2.28
CA ALA A 22 4.65 -3.03 3.63
C ALA A 22 5.85 -2.95 4.57
N HIS A 23 5.74 -2.16 5.63
CA HIS A 23 6.68 -2.23 6.73
C HIS A 23 6.18 -3.26 7.75
N VAL A 24 6.93 -4.34 7.91
CA VAL A 24 6.65 -5.42 8.87
C VAL A 24 7.94 -5.68 9.66
N HIS A 25 7.87 -5.77 10.99
CA HIS A 25 9.03 -6.06 11.84
C HIS A 25 10.26 -5.17 11.57
N SER A 26 10.03 -3.86 11.38
CA SER A 26 11.06 -2.86 11.06
C SER A 26 11.77 -3.03 9.70
N GLU A 27 11.24 -3.87 8.81
CA GLU A 27 11.73 -4.06 7.46
C GLU A 27 10.70 -3.59 6.43
N ASP A 28 11.17 -2.90 5.38
CA ASP A 28 10.39 -2.58 4.19
C ASP A 28 10.35 -3.76 3.23
N GLN A 29 9.18 -4.34 3.04
CA GLN A 29 8.96 -5.37 2.03
C GLN A 29 8.17 -4.81 0.85
N PRO A 30 8.70 -4.89 -0.37
CA PRO A 30 7.96 -4.49 -1.56
C PRO A 30 6.81 -5.48 -1.81
N LEU A 31 5.58 -4.96 -1.84
CA LEU A 31 4.40 -5.74 -2.21
C LEU A 31 4.22 -5.80 -3.74
N GLY A 32 4.60 -4.72 -4.43
CA GLY A 32 4.53 -4.63 -5.89
C GLY A 32 4.25 -3.21 -6.37
N THR A 33 3.76 -3.10 -7.60
CA THR A 33 3.33 -1.85 -8.21
C THR A 33 1.85 -1.95 -8.59
N ALA A 34 1.03 -1.01 -8.13
CA ALA A 34 -0.40 -0.96 -8.42
C ALA A 34 -0.71 0.25 -9.30
N CYS A 35 -1.48 0.04 -10.37
CA CYS A 35 -1.94 1.07 -11.30
C CYS A 35 -3.38 1.51 -11.01
N SER A 36 -4.11 0.76 -10.18
CA SER A 36 -5.44 1.15 -9.67
C SER A 36 -5.59 0.88 -8.17
N LEU A 37 -6.51 1.61 -7.50
CA LEU A 37 -6.82 1.37 -6.08
C LEU A 37 -7.28 -0.07 -5.84
N ALA A 38 -8.00 -0.67 -6.80
CA ALA A 38 -8.40 -2.08 -6.75
C ALA A 38 -7.21 -3.03 -6.66
N GLU A 39 -6.12 -2.76 -7.37
CA GLU A 39 -4.91 -3.59 -7.30
C GLU A 39 -4.22 -3.44 -5.94
N VAL A 40 -4.26 -2.25 -5.32
CA VAL A 40 -3.78 -2.07 -3.93
C VAL A 40 -4.57 -2.95 -2.96
N VAL A 41 -5.91 -3.03 -3.11
CA VAL A 41 -6.77 -3.92 -2.31
C VAL A 41 -6.31 -5.37 -2.50
N ASP A 42 -6.13 -5.79 -3.75
CA ASP A 42 -5.81 -7.18 -4.10
C ASP A 42 -4.44 -7.58 -3.54
N MET A 43 -3.45 -6.68 -3.62
CA MET A 43 -2.14 -6.87 -2.98
C MET A 43 -2.28 -7.09 -1.48
N PHE A 44 -3.09 -6.30 -0.78
CA PHE A 44 -3.27 -6.46 0.67
C PHE A 44 -3.93 -7.78 1.02
N ARG A 45 -4.90 -8.24 0.23
CA ARG A 45 -5.50 -9.56 0.40
C ARG A 45 -4.49 -10.67 0.15
N ALA A 46 -3.69 -10.57 -0.90
CA ALA A 46 -2.70 -11.56 -1.28
C ALA A 46 -1.66 -11.79 -0.18
N VAL A 47 -1.29 -10.74 0.56
CA VAL A 47 -0.33 -10.84 1.68
C VAL A 47 -0.98 -10.92 3.07
N GLY A 48 -2.31 -11.08 3.14
CA GLY A 48 -3.03 -11.24 4.41
C GLY A 48 -3.04 -9.99 5.29
N LEU A 49 -2.83 -8.81 4.69
CA LEU A 49 -2.93 -7.51 5.37
C LEU A 49 -4.38 -7.07 5.58
N GLU A 50 -5.34 -7.63 4.83
CA GLU A 50 -6.76 -7.48 5.14
C GLU A 50 -7.07 -8.26 6.42
N THR A 51 -7.21 -7.56 7.54
CA THR A 51 -7.53 -8.17 8.83
C THR A 51 -9.02 -8.05 9.13
N ALA A 52 -9.54 -8.89 10.04
CA ALA A 52 -10.90 -8.76 10.55
C ALA A 52 -11.19 -7.40 11.21
N ALA A 53 -10.13 -6.66 11.61
CA ALA A 53 -10.22 -5.31 12.16
C ALA A 53 -10.20 -4.20 11.07
N GLY A 54 -10.09 -4.59 9.81
CA GLY A 54 -9.98 -3.69 8.66
C GLY A 54 -8.57 -3.62 8.09
N TRP A 55 -8.27 -2.47 7.49
CA TRP A 55 -7.05 -2.23 6.72
C TRP A 55 -5.92 -1.75 7.62
N PRO A 56 -4.66 -2.11 7.34
CA PRO A 56 -3.53 -1.55 8.07
C PRO A 56 -3.45 -0.05 7.83
N PRO A 57 -2.82 0.73 8.73
CA PRO A 57 -2.59 2.15 8.48
C PRO A 57 -1.80 2.34 7.18
N ILE A 58 -2.44 3.01 6.21
CA ILE A 58 -1.86 3.32 4.89
C ILE A 58 -1.31 4.73 4.93
N ARG A 59 -0.05 4.87 4.54
CA ARG A 59 0.62 6.14 4.32
C ARG A 59 0.71 6.41 2.82
N TRP A 60 -0.03 7.42 2.38
CA TRP A 60 0.00 7.90 1.00
C TRP A 60 1.14 8.93 0.86
N LEU A 61 2.14 8.61 0.04
CA LEU A 61 3.31 9.48 -0.16
C LEU A 61 3.21 10.35 -1.43
N GLY A 62 2.27 10.07 -2.33
CA GLY A 62 2.09 10.84 -3.57
C GLY A 62 0.65 10.92 -4.05
N GLY A 63 -0.23 11.39 -3.17
CA GLY A 63 -1.66 11.52 -3.42
C GLY A 63 -2.44 10.37 -2.79
N GLY A 64 -3.52 10.71 -2.09
CA GLY A 64 -4.42 9.77 -1.46
C GLY A 64 -5.21 8.92 -2.46
N PRO A 65 -6.22 8.16 -2.00
CA PRO A 65 -7.12 7.42 -2.88
C PRO A 65 -7.79 8.33 -3.93
N GLU A 66 -8.01 9.61 -3.61
CA GLU A 66 -8.55 10.63 -4.53
C GLU A 66 -7.71 10.84 -5.79
N ALA A 67 -6.41 10.55 -5.76
CA ALA A 67 -5.52 10.73 -6.90
C ALA A 67 -5.50 9.51 -7.85
N TRP A 68 -6.30 8.48 -7.57
CA TRP A 68 -6.44 7.30 -8.42
C TRP A 68 -7.71 7.32 -9.29
N ASP A 69 -8.61 8.29 -9.04
CA ASP A 69 -9.85 8.49 -9.79
C ASP A 69 -9.57 9.56 -10.85
N ASP A 70 -9.14 9.13 -12.04
CA ASP A 70 -9.13 9.92 -13.30
C ASP A 70 -9.61 9.04 -14.46
#